data_AF-A0A817TFS3-F1
#
_entry.id   AF-A0A817TFS3-F1
#
_cell.length_a   1.000
_cell.length_b   1.000
_cell.length_c   1.000
_cell.angle_alpha   90.00
_cell.angle_beta   90.00
_cell.angle_gamma   90.00
#
_symmetry.space_group_name_H-M   'P 1'
#
loop_
_entity.id
_entity.type
_entity.pdbx_description
1 polymer ?
#
loop_
_entity_poly.entity_id
_entity_poly.type
_entity_poly.pdbx_seq_one_letter_code
_entity_poly.pdbx_strand_id
1 'polypeptide(L)'
;MLTQVCTPQFDREVEETQPFQTASTVSTATQEIATTPRTKRRQLSMENYTYFENTHIDKKQIQARKRMAAKRAEPTPEEAERQGILARERRALARERSTSRRATVTLQEIEQQRSVTRERNGTRRAALTPKEVEEQRTLARERNAATRATLTPKEVKEQRTLTRERNAARRAALTPKEVQRQRELAAERTMVIRATASPKVAEEQRVLARKRSATRRANYTTEEAEQQRALARNRSRLQSNMTQKHVAKKKETSRNAEVEWPKPADMECKTNCLKKFIQQMSMNSLAEGVCGICNIRCYKRGLRRVPLKKNSID
;
A
#
# COMPACT_ATOMS: atom_id res chain seq x y z
N MET A 1 -31.75 -11.32 -34.32
CA MET A 1 -31.96 -9.88 -34.04
C MET A 1 -30.59 -9.23 -33.96
N LEU A 2 -30.21 -8.54 -35.03
CA LEU A 2 -28.88 -7.94 -35.23
C LEU A 2 -28.96 -6.48 -34.74
N THR A 3 -28.23 -6.13 -33.69
CA THR A 3 -28.09 -4.74 -33.24
C THR A 3 -26.79 -4.17 -33.79
N GLN A 4 -26.94 -3.22 -34.71
CA GLN A 4 -25.90 -2.38 -35.29
C GLN A 4 -25.15 -1.58 -34.23
N VAL A 5 -23.84 -1.45 -34.46
CA VAL A 5 -22.90 -0.62 -33.72
C VAL A 5 -22.90 0.77 -34.36
N CYS A 6 -23.37 1.79 -33.64
CA CYS A 6 -23.18 3.19 -34.02
C CYS A 6 -21.92 3.74 -33.34
N THR A 7 -20.94 4.14 -34.15
CA THR A 7 -19.81 4.98 -33.75
C THR A 7 -20.18 6.46 -33.92
N PRO A 8 -19.89 7.36 -32.95
CA PRO A 8 -20.02 8.78 -33.18
C PRO A 8 -18.78 9.37 -33.87
N GLN A 9 -19.07 10.18 -34.88
CA GLN A 9 -18.16 11.05 -35.63
C GLN A 9 -17.54 12.11 -34.71
N PHE A 10 -16.23 12.32 -34.86
CA PHE A 10 -15.49 13.44 -34.28
C PHE A 10 -15.58 14.63 -35.24
N ASP A 11 -16.36 15.64 -34.88
CA ASP A 11 -16.30 16.95 -35.54
C ASP A 11 -15.10 17.73 -35.00
N ARG A 12 -14.18 18.06 -35.91
CA ARG A 12 -13.06 18.97 -35.68
C ARG A 12 -13.54 20.38 -35.97
N GLU A 13 -13.83 21.15 -34.93
CA GLU A 13 -13.98 22.59 -35.02
C GLU A 13 -12.60 23.20 -35.33
N VAL A 14 -12.52 23.88 -36.48
CA VAL A 14 -11.38 24.69 -36.92
C VAL A 14 -11.63 26.10 -36.39
N GLU A 15 -10.96 26.48 -35.32
CA GLU A 15 -10.96 27.87 -34.84
C GLU A 15 -10.14 28.76 -35.79
N GLU A 16 -10.87 29.49 -36.61
CA GLU A 16 -10.42 30.57 -37.48
C GLU A 16 -9.96 31.77 -36.63
N THR A 17 -8.66 32.06 -36.63
CA THR A 17 -8.09 33.22 -35.95
C THR A 17 -8.12 34.44 -36.88
N GLN A 18 -9.03 35.38 -36.62
CA GLN A 18 -9.09 36.68 -37.29
C GLN A 18 -7.93 37.60 -36.86
N PRO A 19 -7.33 38.39 -37.77
CA PRO A 19 -6.37 39.42 -37.40
C PRO A 19 -7.08 40.71 -36.95
N PHE A 20 -6.81 41.14 -35.72
CA PHE A 20 -7.11 42.49 -35.22
C PHE A 20 -6.36 43.54 -36.04
N GLN A 21 -7.09 44.36 -36.79
CA GLN A 21 -6.59 45.63 -37.32
C GLN A 21 -6.90 46.73 -36.30
N THR A 22 -5.87 47.32 -35.71
CA THR A 22 -6.00 48.60 -34.99
C THR A 22 -5.29 49.67 -35.80
N ALA A 23 -6.09 50.45 -36.53
CA ALA A 23 -5.66 51.72 -37.10
C ALA A 23 -5.57 52.76 -35.96
N SER A 24 -4.36 53.23 -35.66
CA SER A 24 -4.15 54.43 -34.85
C SER A 24 -3.73 55.56 -35.77
N THR A 25 -4.68 56.42 -36.09
CA THR A 25 -4.45 57.75 -36.65
C THR A 25 -3.84 58.63 -35.57
N VAL A 26 -2.53 58.88 -35.66
CA VAL A 26 -1.86 59.93 -34.87
C VAL A 26 -1.75 61.17 -35.75
N SER A 27 -2.50 62.20 -35.38
CA SER A 27 -2.44 63.53 -35.94
C SER A 27 -1.18 64.23 -35.42
N THR A 28 -0.18 64.42 -36.26
CA THR A 28 1.02 65.18 -35.90
C THR A 28 0.85 66.63 -36.37
N ALA A 29 0.65 67.53 -35.40
CA ALA A 29 0.70 68.97 -35.61
C ALA A 29 2.14 69.39 -35.95
N THR A 30 2.31 70.01 -37.11
CA THR A 30 3.57 70.59 -37.57
C THR A 30 3.89 71.85 -36.75
N GLN A 31 4.85 71.76 -35.82
CA GLN A 31 5.52 72.95 -35.25
C GLN A 31 6.86 73.15 -35.97
N GLU A 32 6.93 74.20 -36.78
CA GLU A 32 8.16 74.66 -37.40
C GLU A 32 9.05 75.32 -36.34
N ILE A 33 10.04 74.59 -35.84
CA ILE A 33 11.10 75.13 -35.01
C ILE A 33 12.29 75.42 -35.93
N ALA A 34 12.64 76.70 -36.06
CA ALA A 34 13.80 77.17 -36.80
C ALA A 34 15.10 76.58 -36.20
N THR A 35 15.62 75.51 -36.82
CA THR A 35 16.87 74.88 -36.42
C THR A 35 18.07 75.69 -36.92
N THR A 36 18.92 76.12 -35.99
CA THR A 36 20.22 76.73 -36.25
C THR A 36 21.18 75.76 -36.98
N PRO A 37 22.21 76.25 -37.71
CA PRO A 37 23.06 75.41 -38.58
C PRO A 37 23.86 74.31 -37.85
N ARG A 38 23.97 74.33 -36.52
CA ARG A 38 24.70 73.34 -35.72
C ARG A 38 23.87 72.08 -35.40
N THR A 39 22.54 72.18 -35.37
CA THR A 39 21.62 71.04 -35.14
C THR A 39 21.43 70.18 -36.39
N LYS A 40 21.49 70.77 -37.60
CA LYS A 40 21.39 70.04 -38.87
C LYS A 40 22.51 69.01 -39.07
N ARG A 41 23.74 69.31 -38.64
CA ARG A 41 24.89 68.37 -38.78
C ARG A 41 24.79 67.16 -37.83
N ARG A 42 24.16 67.34 -36.66
CA ARG A 42 23.97 66.29 -35.65
C ARG A 42 22.75 65.41 -35.96
N GLN A 43 21.72 65.98 -36.59
CA GLN A 43 20.58 65.21 -37.14
C GLN A 43 21.02 64.32 -38.31
N LEU A 44 21.79 64.86 -39.28
CA LEU A 44 22.34 64.06 -40.38
C LEU A 44 23.25 62.92 -39.92
N SER A 45 24.01 63.08 -38.83
CA SER A 45 24.84 61.99 -38.29
C SER A 45 24.03 60.89 -37.59
N MET A 46 22.89 61.25 -36.95
CA MET A 46 22.00 60.26 -36.33
C MET A 46 21.14 59.53 -37.35
N GLU A 47 20.64 60.23 -38.37
CA GLU A 47 19.86 59.63 -39.47
C GLU A 47 20.70 58.65 -40.30
N ASN A 48 21.99 58.95 -40.53
CA ASN A 48 22.89 58.01 -41.18
C ASN A 48 23.21 56.77 -40.32
N TYR A 49 23.21 56.90 -38.99
CA TYR A 49 23.45 55.79 -38.06
C TYR A 49 22.22 54.87 -37.96
N THR A 50 21.02 55.44 -37.86
CA THR A 50 19.77 54.66 -37.86
C THR A 50 19.50 54.00 -39.21
N TYR A 51 19.85 54.63 -40.33
CA TYR A 51 19.80 54.00 -41.66
C TYR A 51 20.75 52.79 -41.76
N PHE A 52 21.96 52.88 -41.21
CA PHE A 52 22.92 51.77 -41.23
C PHE A 52 22.48 50.60 -40.33
N GLU A 53 21.92 50.88 -39.14
CA GLU A 53 21.37 49.85 -38.26
C GLU A 53 20.12 49.18 -38.84
N ASN A 54 19.22 49.95 -39.48
CA ASN A 54 18.01 49.41 -40.11
C ASN A 54 18.35 48.47 -41.27
N THR A 55 19.31 48.83 -42.14
CA THR A 55 19.73 47.93 -43.23
C THR A 55 20.41 46.64 -42.74
N HIS A 56 21.07 46.67 -41.58
CA HIS A 56 21.70 45.49 -40.99
C HIS A 56 20.66 44.58 -40.30
N ILE A 57 19.65 45.16 -39.64
CA ILE A 57 18.50 44.42 -39.09
C ILE A 57 17.72 43.76 -40.23
N ASP A 58 17.47 44.47 -41.33
CA ASP A 58 16.78 43.93 -42.51
C ASP A 58 17.56 42.79 -43.17
N LYS A 59 18.89 42.91 -43.31
CA LYS A 59 19.73 41.82 -43.81
C LYS A 59 19.64 40.57 -42.92
N LYS A 60 19.63 40.73 -41.59
CA LYS A 60 19.47 39.61 -40.66
C LYS A 60 18.08 38.98 -40.73
N GLN A 61 17.02 39.79 -40.84
CA GLN A 61 15.65 39.30 -40.98
C GLN A 61 15.44 38.58 -42.32
N ILE A 62 15.99 39.10 -43.41
CA ILE A 62 15.98 38.45 -44.73
C ILE A 62 16.76 37.13 -44.68
N GLN A 63 17.91 37.09 -44.02
CA GLN A 63 18.68 35.87 -43.86
C GLN A 63 17.94 34.83 -42.99
N ALA A 64 17.26 35.27 -41.92
CA ALA A 64 16.43 34.40 -41.09
C ALA A 64 15.22 33.86 -41.88
N ARG A 65 14.54 34.69 -42.67
CA ARG A 65 13.44 34.29 -43.55
C ARG A 65 13.91 33.28 -44.61
N LYS A 66 15.08 33.52 -45.23
CA LYS A 66 15.72 32.56 -46.17
C LYS A 66 16.05 31.23 -45.50
N ARG A 67 16.56 31.24 -44.25
CA ARG A 67 16.83 30.01 -43.48
C ARG A 67 15.55 29.25 -43.11
N MET A 68 14.47 29.95 -42.80
CA MET A 68 13.17 29.34 -42.49
C MET A 68 12.48 28.79 -43.74
N ALA A 69 12.57 29.49 -44.88
CA ALA A 69 12.10 29.02 -46.17
C ALA A 69 12.87 27.76 -46.62
N ALA A 70 14.20 27.75 -46.47
CA ALA A 70 15.02 26.58 -46.76
C ALA A 70 14.72 25.38 -45.84
N LYS A 71 14.31 25.61 -44.59
CA LYS A 71 13.85 24.54 -43.68
C LYS A 71 12.45 24.00 -44.00
N ARG A 72 11.63 24.79 -44.72
CA ARG A 72 10.27 24.42 -45.15
C ARG A 72 10.23 23.87 -46.59
N ALA A 73 11.30 24.03 -47.35
CA ALA A 73 11.43 23.39 -48.66
C ALA A 73 11.38 21.87 -48.46
N GLU A 74 10.45 21.21 -49.15
CA GLU A 74 10.37 19.75 -49.09
C GLU A 74 11.67 19.17 -49.65
N PRO A 75 12.32 18.25 -48.90
CA PRO A 75 13.54 17.63 -49.37
C PRO A 75 13.24 16.91 -50.66
N THR A 76 14.14 17.04 -51.64
CA THR A 76 14.03 16.26 -52.87
C THR A 76 13.99 14.76 -52.53
N PRO A 77 13.36 13.90 -53.36
CA PRO A 77 13.25 12.46 -53.09
C PRO A 77 14.62 11.81 -52.76
N GLU A 78 15.67 12.27 -53.43
CA GLU A 78 17.05 11.82 -53.21
C GLU A 78 17.64 12.29 -51.86
N GLU A 79 17.34 13.52 -51.43
CA GLU A 79 17.74 14.03 -50.11
C GLU A 79 16.97 13.34 -48.97
N ALA A 80 15.69 13.06 -49.17
CA ALA A 80 14.87 12.32 -48.21
C ALA A 80 15.39 10.88 -48.03
N GLU A 81 15.81 10.23 -49.11
CA GLU A 81 16.42 8.90 -49.06
C GLU A 81 17.77 8.93 -48.33
N ARG A 82 18.66 9.88 -48.66
CA ARG A 82 19.94 10.08 -47.96
C ARG A 82 19.73 10.36 -46.47
N GLN A 83 18.76 11.20 -46.10
CA GLN A 83 18.41 11.45 -44.70
C GLN A 83 17.84 10.20 -44.01
N GLY A 84 17.05 9.39 -44.72
CA GLY A 84 16.55 8.11 -44.25
C GLY A 84 17.67 7.10 -43.96
N ILE A 85 18.66 7.00 -44.84
CA ILE A 85 19.85 6.16 -44.68
C ILE A 85 20.66 6.62 -43.45
N LEU A 86 20.99 7.91 -43.37
CA LEU A 86 21.70 8.48 -42.22
C LEU A 86 20.94 8.30 -40.90
N ALA A 87 19.61 8.40 -40.91
CA ALA A 87 18.79 8.14 -39.73
C ALA A 87 18.82 6.66 -39.31
N ARG A 88 18.85 5.73 -40.27
CA ARG A 88 19.00 4.28 -40.00
C ARG A 88 20.38 3.97 -39.43
N GLU A 89 21.44 4.53 -40.01
CA GLU A 89 22.81 4.40 -39.51
C GLU A 89 22.97 4.96 -38.08
N ARG A 90 22.42 6.15 -37.81
CA ARG A 90 22.41 6.73 -36.45
C ARG A 90 21.68 5.84 -35.46
N ARG A 91 20.55 5.21 -35.85
CA ARG A 91 19.84 4.25 -35.00
C ARG A 91 20.65 2.98 -34.79
N ALA A 92 21.35 2.49 -35.81
CA ALA A 92 22.22 1.31 -35.70
C ALA A 92 23.38 1.57 -34.73
N LEU A 93 24.09 2.69 -34.89
CA LEU A 93 25.17 3.10 -33.98
C LEU A 93 24.67 3.33 -32.54
N ALA A 94 23.46 3.88 -32.37
CA ALA A 94 22.87 4.04 -31.04
C ALA A 94 22.53 2.69 -30.38
N ARG A 95 22.06 1.71 -31.16
CA ARG A 95 21.82 0.33 -30.69
C ARG A 95 23.13 -0.33 -30.29
N GLU A 96 24.17 -0.22 -31.12
CA GLU A 96 25.49 -0.78 -30.85
C GLU A 96 26.11 -0.16 -29.59
N ARG A 97 26.06 1.17 -29.44
CA ARG A 97 26.48 1.83 -28.20
C ARG A 97 25.69 1.36 -26.98
N SER A 98 24.39 1.07 -27.15
CA SER A 98 23.55 0.56 -26.07
C SER A 98 23.88 -0.89 -25.71
N THR A 99 24.21 -1.75 -26.68
CA THR A 99 24.63 -3.13 -26.43
C THR A 99 26.01 -3.18 -25.79
N SER A 100 26.97 -2.37 -26.28
CA SER A 100 28.31 -2.27 -25.69
C SER A 100 28.26 -1.73 -24.27
N ARG A 101 27.45 -0.70 -24.01
CA ARG A 101 27.21 -0.23 -22.62
C ARG A 101 26.60 -1.32 -21.76
N ARG A 102 25.59 -2.05 -22.25
CA ARG A 102 24.96 -3.16 -21.51
C ARG A 102 25.93 -4.28 -21.18
N ALA A 103 26.89 -4.56 -22.05
CA ALA A 103 27.92 -5.57 -21.83
C ALA A 103 28.91 -5.18 -20.71
N THR A 104 29.10 -3.87 -20.47
CA THR A 104 30.04 -3.37 -19.46
C THR A 104 29.36 -2.96 -18.14
N VAL A 105 28.03 -3.04 -18.02
CA VAL A 105 27.34 -2.65 -16.77
C VAL A 105 27.60 -3.68 -15.68
N THR A 106 28.00 -3.20 -14.52
CA THR A 106 28.21 -4.03 -13.33
C THR A 106 26.88 -4.46 -12.70
N LEU A 107 26.89 -5.56 -11.92
CA LEU A 107 25.69 -5.99 -11.18
C LEU A 107 25.15 -4.90 -10.25
N GLN A 108 26.03 -4.13 -9.63
CA GLN A 108 25.67 -3.04 -8.72
C GLN A 108 24.91 -1.91 -9.45
N GLU A 109 25.38 -1.52 -10.63
CA GLU A 109 24.69 -0.53 -11.47
C GLU A 109 23.33 -1.05 -11.98
N ILE A 110 23.23 -2.34 -12.31
CA ILE A 110 21.95 -2.98 -12.67
C ILE A 110 20.97 -2.91 -11.50
N GLU A 111 21.43 -3.20 -10.28
CA GLU A 111 20.60 -3.14 -9.08
C GLU A 111 20.15 -1.72 -8.76
N GLN A 112 21.03 -0.73 -8.88
CA GLN A 112 20.70 0.68 -8.72
C GLN A 112 19.69 1.16 -9.78
N GLN A 113 19.87 0.77 -11.04
CA GLN A 113 18.89 1.09 -12.09
C GLN A 113 17.52 0.45 -11.81
N ARG A 114 17.51 -0.80 -11.31
CA ARG A 114 16.28 -1.49 -10.90
C ARG A 114 15.64 -0.80 -9.71
N SER A 115 16.39 -0.34 -8.71
CA SER A 115 15.84 0.35 -7.55
C SER A 115 15.19 1.67 -7.94
N VAL A 116 15.89 2.52 -8.71
CA VAL A 116 15.35 3.80 -9.22
C VAL A 116 14.11 3.56 -10.07
N THR A 117 14.10 2.53 -10.92
CA THR A 117 12.93 2.19 -11.73
C THR A 117 11.76 1.72 -10.87
N ARG A 118 12.02 0.90 -9.84
CA ARG A 118 10.99 0.46 -8.89
C ARG A 118 10.40 1.63 -8.11
N GLU A 119 11.25 2.57 -7.68
CA GLU A 119 10.84 3.77 -6.97
C GLU A 119 9.98 4.67 -7.86
N ARG A 120 10.46 5.01 -9.06
CA ARG A 120 9.69 5.80 -10.04
C ARG A 120 8.34 5.15 -10.38
N ASN A 121 8.30 3.83 -10.50
CA ASN A 121 7.05 3.11 -10.74
C ASN A 121 6.16 3.05 -9.47
N GLY A 122 6.76 3.06 -8.29
CA GLY A 122 6.06 3.16 -7.01
C GLY A 122 5.39 4.52 -6.87
N THR A 123 6.12 5.61 -7.07
CA THR A 123 5.61 6.99 -7.00
C THR A 123 4.53 7.22 -8.05
N ARG A 124 4.74 6.76 -9.29
CA ARG A 124 3.71 6.84 -10.33
C ARG A 124 2.44 6.10 -9.95
N ARG A 125 2.53 4.90 -9.36
CA ARG A 125 1.36 4.13 -8.91
C ARG A 125 0.65 4.79 -7.73
N ALA A 126 1.40 5.39 -6.81
CA ALA A 126 0.83 6.10 -5.66
C ALA A 126 0.10 7.39 -6.07
N ALA A 127 0.51 8.02 -7.17
CA ALA A 127 -0.13 9.21 -7.72
C ALA A 127 -1.42 8.92 -8.52
N LEU A 128 -1.74 7.65 -8.80
CA LEU A 128 -2.95 7.30 -9.53
C LEU A 128 -4.20 7.50 -8.68
N THR A 129 -5.23 8.09 -9.28
CA THR A 129 -6.55 8.19 -8.69
C THR A 129 -7.27 6.83 -8.66
N PRO A 130 -8.25 6.62 -7.77
CA PRO A 130 -9.03 5.39 -7.74
C PRO A 130 -9.69 5.03 -9.08
N LYS A 131 -10.12 6.05 -9.85
CA LYS A 131 -10.72 5.87 -11.18
C LYS A 131 -9.71 5.30 -12.18
N GLU A 132 -8.53 5.91 -12.28
CA GLU A 132 -7.45 5.45 -13.16
C GLU A 132 -6.95 4.03 -12.79
N VAL A 133 -6.93 3.71 -11.49
CA VAL A 133 -6.59 2.35 -11.04
C VAL A 133 -7.62 1.33 -11.53
N GLU A 134 -8.92 1.66 -11.48
CA GLU A 134 -9.96 0.76 -11.95
C GLU A 134 -9.95 0.64 -13.48
N GLU A 135 -9.74 1.72 -14.22
CA GLU A 135 -9.54 1.69 -15.68
C GLU A 135 -8.32 0.83 -16.09
N GLN A 136 -7.21 0.93 -15.36
CA GLN A 136 -6.06 0.06 -15.61
C GLN A 136 -6.39 -1.41 -15.34
N ARG A 137 -7.23 -1.70 -14.34
CA ARG A 137 -7.69 -3.07 -14.04
C ARG A 137 -8.64 -3.59 -15.10
N THR A 138 -9.56 -2.77 -15.62
CA THR A 138 -10.48 -3.19 -16.69
C THR A 138 -9.69 -3.50 -17.95
N LEU A 139 -8.79 -2.61 -18.38
CA LEU A 139 -7.91 -2.84 -19.53
C LEU A 139 -7.03 -4.08 -19.35
N ALA A 140 -6.52 -4.34 -18.14
CA ALA A 140 -5.76 -5.55 -17.87
C ALA A 140 -6.64 -6.82 -17.95
N ARG A 141 -7.89 -6.77 -17.47
CA ARG A 141 -8.84 -7.87 -17.60
C ARG A 141 -9.19 -8.13 -19.05
N GLU A 142 -9.44 -7.09 -19.84
CA GLU A 142 -9.74 -7.18 -21.27
C GLU A 142 -8.57 -7.77 -22.05
N ARG A 143 -7.34 -7.28 -21.85
CA ARG A 143 -6.14 -7.87 -22.47
C ARG A 143 -6.00 -9.34 -22.12
N ASN A 144 -6.15 -9.70 -20.84
CA ASN A 144 -6.10 -11.09 -20.41
C ASN A 144 -7.25 -11.95 -20.96
N ALA A 145 -8.43 -11.37 -21.19
CA ALA A 145 -9.55 -12.06 -21.82
C ALA A 145 -9.27 -12.29 -23.30
N ALA A 146 -8.79 -11.28 -24.02
CA ALA A 146 -8.37 -11.37 -25.42
C ALA A 146 -7.27 -12.42 -25.61
N THR A 147 -6.21 -12.39 -24.79
CA THR A 147 -5.16 -13.42 -24.81
C THR A 147 -5.73 -14.82 -24.56
N ARG A 148 -6.70 -14.96 -23.65
CA ARG A 148 -7.31 -16.28 -23.39
C ARG A 148 -8.21 -16.76 -24.51
N ALA A 149 -8.88 -15.85 -25.21
CA ALA A 149 -9.74 -16.18 -26.35
C ALA A 149 -8.95 -16.74 -27.54
N THR A 150 -7.68 -16.35 -27.69
CA THR A 150 -6.82 -16.84 -28.77
C THR A 150 -6.12 -18.16 -28.46
N LEU A 151 -6.19 -18.67 -27.23
CA LEU A 151 -5.51 -19.91 -26.84
C LEU A 151 -6.31 -21.15 -27.23
N THR A 152 -5.59 -22.15 -27.74
CA THR A 152 -6.14 -23.48 -28.00
C THR A 152 -6.36 -24.27 -26.69
N PRO A 153 -7.25 -25.27 -26.68
CA PRO A 153 -7.47 -26.11 -25.49
C PRO A 153 -6.21 -26.82 -24.99
N LYS A 154 -5.25 -27.13 -25.87
CA LYS A 154 -3.95 -27.74 -25.50
C LYS A 154 -3.08 -26.75 -24.73
N GLU A 155 -2.92 -25.53 -25.25
CA GLU A 155 -2.15 -24.46 -24.58
C GLU A 155 -2.76 -24.07 -23.23
N VAL A 156 -4.10 -24.05 -23.12
CA VAL A 156 -4.76 -23.81 -21.83
C VAL A 156 -4.43 -24.90 -20.81
N LYS A 157 -4.38 -26.18 -21.22
CA LYS A 157 -4.00 -27.27 -20.33
C LYS A 157 -2.54 -27.13 -19.90
N GLU A 158 -1.64 -26.84 -20.82
CA GLU A 158 -0.22 -26.63 -20.54
C GLU A 158 0.04 -25.43 -19.62
N GLN A 159 -0.63 -24.30 -19.86
CA GLN A 159 -0.53 -23.16 -18.94
C GLN A 159 -1.02 -23.51 -17.53
N ARG A 160 -2.05 -24.35 -17.40
CA ARG A 160 -2.54 -24.82 -16.10
C ARG A 160 -1.53 -25.76 -15.44
N THR A 161 -0.86 -26.65 -16.18
CA THR A 161 0.18 -27.54 -15.61
C THR A 161 1.37 -26.73 -15.14
N LEU A 162 1.91 -25.83 -15.98
CA LEU A 162 3.01 -24.95 -15.61
C LEU A 162 2.69 -24.07 -14.39
N THR A 163 1.45 -23.57 -14.30
CA THR A 163 1.01 -22.79 -13.15
C THR A 163 0.95 -23.65 -11.87
N ARG A 164 0.50 -24.91 -11.98
CA ARG A 164 0.47 -25.85 -10.85
C ARG A 164 1.89 -26.21 -10.40
N GLU A 165 2.78 -26.51 -11.33
CA GLU A 165 4.19 -26.81 -11.06
C GLU A 165 4.90 -25.63 -10.40
N ARG A 166 4.75 -24.42 -10.95
CA ARG A 166 5.32 -23.20 -10.35
C ARG A 166 4.80 -22.98 -8.92
N ASN A 167 3.51 -23.20 -8.70
CA ASN A 167 2.92 -23.09 -7.35
C ASN A 167 3.38 -24.21 -6.41
N ALA A 168 3.58 -25.42 -6.91
CA ALA A 168 4.12 -26.54 -6.14
C ALA A 168 5.58 -26.27 -5.75
N ALA A 169 6.43 -25.87 -6.69
CA ALA A 169 7.81 -25.47 -6.44
C ALA A 169 7.88 -24.32 -5.43
N ARG A 170 7.03 -23.29 -5.59
CA ARG A 170 6.96 -22.19 -4.63
C ARG A 170 6.59 -22.66 -3.23
N ARG A 171 5.67 -23.61 -3.09
CA ARG A 171 5.30 -24.18 -1.77
C ARG A 171 6.41 -25.04 -1.18
N ALA A 172 7.09 -25.82 -2.01
CA ALA A 172 8.21 -26.67 -1.58
C ALA A 172 9.41 -25.83 -1.11
N ALA A 173 9.61 -24.65 -1.70
CA ALA A 173 10.67 -23.72 -1.29
C ALA A 173 10.39 -22.96 0.01
N LEU A 174 9.17 -23.04 0.58
CA LEU A 174 8.85 -22.34 1.83
C LEU A 174 9.42 -23.10 3.03
N THR A 175 10.02 -22.35 3.94
CA THR A 175 10.45 -22.89 5.24
C THR A 175 9.25 -23.12 6.16
N PRO A 176 9.35 -24.03 7.16
CA PRO A 176 8.26 -24.25 8.12
C PRO A 176 7.79 -22.97 8.84
N LYS A 177 8.73 -22.06 9.15
CA LYS A 177 8.42 -20.75 9.76
C LYS A 177 7.59 -19.87 8.83
N GLU A 178 7.92 -19.82 7.54
CA GLU A 178 7.15 -19.04 6.56
C GLU A 178 5.75 -19.64 6.32
N VAL A 179 5.63 -20.96 6.29
CA VAL A 179 4.32 -21.64 6.21
C VAL A 179 3.47 -21.28 7.41
N GLN A 180 4.04 -21.30 8.62
CA GLN A 180 3.33 -20.93 9.84
C GLN A 180 2.88 -19.45 9.80
N ARG A 181 3.77 -18.54 9.43
CA ARG A 181 3.44 -17.12 9.25
C ARG A 181 2.32 -16.90 8.23
N GLN A 182 2.34 -17.65 7.11
CA GLN A 182 1.27 -17.57 6.11
C GLN A 182 -0.07 -18.07 6.65
N ARG A 183 -0.08 -19.11 7.47
CA ARG A 183 -1.29 -19.62 8.14
C ARG A 183 -1.86 -18.61 9.12
N GLU A 184 -0.99 -17.97 9.91
CA GLU A 184 -1.38 -16.92 10.86
C GLU A 184 -1.98 -15.71 10.14
N LEU A 185 -1.31 -15.20 9.10
CA LEU A 185 -1.84 -14.11 8.27
C LEU A 185 -3.17 -14.47 7.59
N ALA A 186 -3.33 -15.72 7.14
CA ALA A 186 -4.59 -16.18 6.58
C ALA A 186 -5.68 -16.24 7.65
N ALA A 187 -5.38 -16.74 8.84
CA ALA A 187 -6.31 -16.77 9.96
C ALA A 187 -6.73 -15.35 10.37
N GLU A 188 -5.78 -14.43 10.53
CA GLU A 188 -6.02 -13.03 10.84
C GLU A 188 -6.92 -12.37 9.81
N ARG A 189 -6.62 -12.53 8.51
CA ARG A 189 -7.49 -12.03 7.43
C ARG A 189 -8.91 -12.58 7.54
N THR A 190 -9.07 -13.87 7.81
CA THR A 190 -10.40 -14.45 7.98
C THR A 190 -11.13 -13.93 9.21
N MET A 191 -10.41 -13.66 10.31
CA MET A 191 -10.99 -13.05 11.50
C MET A 191 -11.44 -11.62 11.23
N VAL A 192 -10.59 -10.81 10.59
CA VAL A 192 -10.94 -9.44 10.19
C VAL A 192 -12.16 -9.43 9.29
N ILE A 193 -12.19 -10.27 8.25
CA ILE A 193 -13.36 -10.39 7.35
C ILE A 193 -14.62 -10.76 8.13
N ARG A 194 -14.54 -11.68 9.09
CA ARG A 194 -15.70 -12.06 9.91
C ARG A 194 -16.15 -10.95 10.85
N ALA A 195 -15.21 -10.19 11.40
CA ALA A 195 -15.49 -9.09 12.31
C ALA A 195 -16.11 -7.88 11.58
N THR A 196 -15.70 -7.63 10.34
CA THR A 196 -16.17 -6.48 9.54
C THR A 196 -17.31 -6.83 8.58
N ALA A 197 -17.66 -8.10 8.43
CA ALA A 197 -18.77 -8.52 7.57
C ALA A 197 -20.10 -8.00 8.10
N SER A 198 -20.88 -7.37 7.21
CA SER A 198 -22.30 -7.09 7.47
C SER A 198 -23.06 -8.39 7.78
N PRO A 199 -24.06 -8.37 8.69
CA PRO A 199 -24.89 -9.54 8.99
C PRO A 199 -25.47 -10.24 7.76
N LYS A 200 -25.84 -9.48 6.72
CA LYS A 200 -26.34 -10.04 5.44
C LYS A 200 -25.28 -10.89 4.73
N VAL A 201 -24.06 -10.37 4.59
CA VAL A 201 -22.93 -11.08 3.97
C VAL A 201 -22.52 -12.31 4.78
N ALA A 202 -22.53 -12.19 6.11
CA ALA A 202 -22.23 -13.32 7.00
C ALA A 202 -23.26 -14.46 6.83
N GLU A 203 -24.54 -14.13 6.69
CA GLU A 203 -25.58 -15.14 6.47
C GLU A 203 -25.50 -15.77 5.07
N GLU A 204 -25.28 -14.98 4.02
CA GLU A 204 -25.02 -15.51 2.67
C GLU A 204 -23.84 -16.49 2.65
N GLN A 205 -22.74 -16.14 3.33
CA GLN A 205 -21.58 -17.02 3.45
C GLN A 205 -21.91 -18.32 4.20
N ARG A 206 -22.72 -18.25 5.28
CA ARG A 206 -23.19 -19.44 6.00
C ARG A 206 -24.09 -20.31 5.12
N VAL A 207 -25.01 -19.71 4.37
CA VAL A 207 -25.89 -20.42 3.44
C VAL A 207 -25.05 -21.11 2.35
N LEU A 208 -24.07 -20.41 1.76
CA LEU A 208 -23.16 -21.00 0.78
C LEU A 208 -22.31 -22.13 1.38
N ALA A 209 -21.82 -21.97 2.61
CA ALA A 209 -21.07 -23.01 3.31
C ALA A 209 -21.95 -24.25 3.59
N ARG A 210 -23.22 -24.05 3.98
CA ARG A 210 -24.22 -25.11 4.16
C ARG A 210 -24.50 -25.82 2.84
N LYS A 211 -24.75 -25.09 1.75
CA LYS A 211 -24.94 -25.65 0.39
C LYS A 211 -23.75 -26.49 -0.03
N ARG A 212 -22.52 -25.95 0.02
CA ARG A 212 -21.29 -26.69 -0.32
C ARG A 212 -21.11 -27.95 0.52
N SER A 213 -21.47 -27.89 1.80
CA SER A 213 -21.36 -29.04 2.69
C SER A 213 -22.43 -30.08 2.40
N ALA A 214 -23.65 -29.66 2.07
CA ALA A 214 -24.72 -30.54 1.63
C ALA A 214 -24.37 -31.23 0.31
N THR A 215 -23.86 -30.50 -0.69
CA THR A 215 -23.40 -31.07 -1.96
C THR A 215 -22.27 -32.07 -1.75
N ARG A 216 -21.28 -31.76 -0.90
CA ARG A 216 -20.23 -32.74 -0.56
C ARG A 216 -20.77 -34.01 0.07
N ARG A 217 -21.73 -33.88 0.99
CA ARG A 217 -22.38 -35.04 1.62
C ARG A 217 -23.23 -35.85 0.64
N ALA A 218 -23.90 -35.19 -0.29
CA ALA A 218 -24.70 -35.86 -1.33
C ALA A 218 -23.82 -36.67 -2.29
N ASN A 219 -22.56 -36.27 -2.45
CA ASN A 219 -21.59 -36.97 -3.29
C ASN A 219 -20.80 -38.05 -2.55
N TYR A 220 -21.07 -38.29 -1.26
CA TYR A 220 -20.38 -39.36 -0.54
C TYR A 220 -20.81 -40.72 -1.08
N THR A 221 -19.82 -41.59 -1.25
CA THR A 221 -20.06 -43.03 -1.34
C THR A 221 -20.63 -43.55 -0.01
N THR A 222 -21.25 -44.72 -0.04
CA THR A 222 -21.82 -45.37 1.16
C THR A 222 -20.76 -45.55 2.25
N GLU A 223 -19.55 -45.99 1.87
CA GLU A 223 -18.40 -46.17 2.77
C GLU A 223 -17.94 -44.84 3.39
N GLU A 224 -17.79 -43.79 2.59
CA GLU A 224 -17.40 -42.46 3.09
C GLU A 224 -18.46 -41.88 4.05
N ALA A 225 -19.74 -42.08 3.76
CA ALA A 225 -20.82 -41.65 4.64
C ALA A 225 -20.78 -42.38 5.99
N GLU A 226 -20.47 -43.68 5.99
CA GLU A 226 -20.32 -44.46 7.22
C GLU A 226 -19.08 -44.05 8.02
N GLN A 227 -17.94 -43.83 7.37
CA GLN A 227 -16.74 -43.29 8.00
C GLN A 227 -16.99 -41.93 8.64
N GLN A 228 -17.71 -41.03 7.97
CA GLN A 228 -18.08 -39.72 8.53
C GLN A 228 -19.01 -39.85 9.75
N ARG A 229 -19.97 -40.79 9.72
CA ARG A 229 -20.81 -41.09 10.88
C ARG A 229 -19.98 -41.66 12.04
N ALA A 230 -19.04 -42.55 11.77
CA ALA A 230 -18.14 -43.11 12.79
C ALA A 230 -17.26 -42.02 13.43
N LEU A 231 -16.68 -41.13 12.62
CA LEU A 231 -15.92 -39.97 13.10
C LEU A 231 -16.79 -39.04 13.96
N ALA A 232 -18.04 -38.79 13.54
CA ALA A 232 -18.98 -37.99 14.33
C ALA A 232 -19.28 -38.63 15.69
N ARG A 233 -19.55 -39.95 15.73
CA ARG A 233 -19.75 -40.69 16.98
C ARG A 233 -18.53 -40.62 17.89
N ASN A 234 -17.33 -40.83 17.34
CA ASN A 234 -16.08 -40.72 18.10
C ASN A 234 -15.89 -39.31 18.67
N ARG A 235 -16.18 -38.27 17.89
CA ARG A 235 -16.09 -36.88 18.35
C ARG A 235 -17.08 -36.59 19.48
N SER A 236 -18.32 -37.05 19.37
CA SER A 236 -19.33 -36.95 20.44
C SER A 236 -18.89 -37.70 21.70
N ARG A 237 -18.32 -38.90 21.56
CA ARG A 237 -17.81 -39.69 22.69
C ARG A 237 -16.63 -39.00 23.39
N LEU A 238 -15.72 -38.40 22.63
CA LEU A 238 -14.61 -37.62 23.20
C LEU A 238 -15.14 -36.39 23.95
N GLN A 239 -16.14 -35.71 23.40
CA GLN A 239 -16.78 -34.58 24.08
C GLN A 239 -17.49 -35.01 25.36
N SER A 240 -18.26 -36.11 25.34
CA SER A 240 -18.93 -36.62 26.54
C SER A 240 -17.92 -37.03 27.62
N ASN A 241 -16.80 -37.66 27.23
CA ASN A 241 -15.74 -38.03 28.15
C ASN A 241 -15.05 -36.80 28.76
N MET A 242 -14.81 -35.74 27.97
CA MET A 242 -14.28 -34.48 28.48
C MET A 242 -15.24 -33.82 29.47
N THR A 243 -16.54 -33.75 29.15
CA THR A 243 -17.54 -33.19 30.05
C THR A 243 -17.68 -34.03 31.33
N GLN A 244 -17.66 -35.35 31.23
CA GLN A 244 -17.69 -36.25 32.39
C GLN A 244 -16.45 -36.08 33.26
N LYS A 245 -15.25 -35.94 32.68
CA LYS A 245 -14.02 -35.63 33.43
C LYS A 245 -14.10 -34.28 34.14
N HIS A 246 -14.63 -33.25 33.48
CA HIS A 246 -14.85 -31.95 34.13
C HIS A 246 -15.85 -32.03 35.29
N VAL A 247 -16.95 -32.78 35.12
CA VAL A 247 -17.95 -32.99 36.18
C VAL A 247 -17.38 -33.82 37.33
N ALA A 248 -16.61 -34.88 37.04
CA ALA A 248 -15.96 -35.72 38.03
C ALA A 248 -14.91 -34.93 38.83
N LYS A 249 -14.05 -34.17 38.14
CA LYS A 249 -13.08 -33.26 38.78
C LYS A 249 -13.77 -32.22 39.65
N LYS A 250 -14.90 -31.65 39.20
CA LYS A 250 -15.70 -30.72 39.99
C LYS A 250 -16.29 -31.38 41.26
N LYS A 251 -16.78 -32.62 41.15
CA LYS A 251 -17.29 -33.40 42.29
C LYS A 251 -16.19 -33.80 43.28
N GLU A 252 -15.00 -34.09 42.78
CA GLU A 252 -13.84 -34.42 43.59
C GLU A 252 -13.31 -33.19 44.33
N THR A 253 -13.26 -32.03 43.66
CA THR A 253 -12.97 -30.75 44.34
C THR A 253 -14.03 -30.37 45.36
N SER A 254 -15.31 -30.72 45.15
CA SER A 254 -16.35 -30.46 46.17
C SER A 254 -16.29 -31.43 47.35
N ARG A 255 -15.87 -32.70 47.15
CA ARG A 255 -15.62 -33.65 48.25
C ARG A 255 -14.36 -33.31 49.04
N ASN A 256 -13.31 -32.84 48.37
CA ASN A 256 -12.11 -32.37 49.06
C ASN A 256 -12.30 -30.99 49.73
N ALA A 257 -13.32 -30.23 49.33
CA ALA A 257 -13.78 -29.04 50.06
C ALA A 257 -14.67 -29.37 51.27
N GLU A 258 -14.93 -30.65 51.53
CA GLU A 258 -15.51 -31.16 52.78
C GLU A 258 -14.43 -31.38 53.87
N VAL A 259 -13.19 -30.94 53.63
CA VAL A 259 -12.33 -30.44 54.71
C VAL A 259 -12.99 -29.17 55.22
N GLU A 260 -13.63 -29.30 56.38
CA GLU A 260 -14.39 -28.28 57.11
C GLU A 260 -13.83 -26.87 56.86
N TRP A 261 -14.43 -26.16 55.89
CA TRP A 261 -14.17 -24.72 55.73
C TRP A 261 -14.41 -24.11 57.11
N PRO A 262 -13.43 -23.38 57.68
CA PRO A 262 -13.59 -22.83 59.02
C PRO A 262 -14.90 -22.06 59.04
N LYS A 263 -15.80 -22.50 59.94
CA LYS A 263 -17.17 -21.98 60.05
C LYS A 263 -17.08 -20.45 59.94
N PRO A 264 -17.91 -19.82 59.09
CA PRO A 264 -17.83 -18.38 58.86
C PRO A 264 -17.74 -17.69 60.22
N ALA A 265 -16.60 -17.03 60.47
CA ALA A 265 -16.30 -16.51 61.79
C ALA A 265 -17.49 -15.70 62.29
N ASP A 266 -17.91 -16.00 63.52
CA ASP A 266 -19.08 -15.38 64.14
C ASP A 266 -19.02 -13.86 63.98
N MET A 267 -20.16 -13.23 63.70
CA MET A 267 -20.23 -11.80 63.44
C MET A 267 -19.70 -11.00 64.64
N GLU A 268 -19.83 -11.52 65.86
CA GLU A 268 -19.19 -10.98 67.05
C GLU A 268 -17.66 -11.04 67.00
N CYS A 269 -17.09 -12.11 66.47
CA CYS A 269 -15.63 -12.23 66.31
C CYS A 269 -15.12 -11.22 65.27
N LYS A 270 -15.84 -11.05 64.15
CA LYS A 270 -15.50 -10.07 63.11
C LYS A 270 -15.59 -8.63 63.61
N THR A 271 -16.66 -8.30 64.34
CA THR A 271 -16.84 -6.95 64.90
C THR A 271 -15.84 -6.66 66.02
N ASN A 272 -15.49 -7.64 66.86
CA ASN A 272 -14.46 -7.48 67.87
C ASN A 272 -13.05 -7.37 67.27
N CYS A 273 -12.72 -8.11 66.21
CA CYS A 273 -11.47 -7.94 65.47
C CYS A 273 -11.39 -6.55 64.83
N LEU A 274 -12.48 -6.09 64.20
CA LEU A 274 -12.52 -4.77 63.58
C LEU A 274 -12.41 -3.64 64.63
N LYS A 275 -13.11 -3.77 65.77
CA LYS A 275 -12.97 -2.83 66.90
C LYS A 275 -11.54 -2.79 67.43
N LYS A 276 -10.90 -3.95 67.64
CA LYS A 276 -9.49 -4.02 68.08
C LYS A 276 -8.54 -3.42 67.04
N PHE A 277 -8.78 -3.67 65.76
CA PHE A 277 -7.97 -3.09 64.67
C PHE A 277 -8.11 -1.57 64.62
N ILE A 278 -9.35 -1.06 64.65
CA ILE A 278 -9.62 0.39 64.69
C ILE A 278 -9.04 1.01 65.96
N GLN A 279 -9.11 0.33 67.11
CA GLN A 279 -8.52 0.82 68.36
C GLN A 279 -6.98 0.83 68.32
N GLN A 280 -6.35 -0.16 67.68
CA GLN A 280 -4.90 -0.21 67.45
C GLN A 280 -4.41 0.82 66.42
N MET A 281 -5.24 1.17 65.45
CA MET A 281 -4.94 2.15 64.40
C MET A 281 -5.48 3.55 64.74
N SER A 282 -6.22 3.68 65.84
CA SER A 282 -6.69 4.96 66.37
C SER A 282 -5.50 5.74 66.89
N MET A 283 -5.41 6.99 66.43
CA MET A 283 -4.30 7.93 66.69
C MET A 283 -4.03 8.19 68.18
N ASN A 284 -4.91 7.78 69.09
CA ASN A 284 -4.73 7.94 70.54
C ASN A 284 -3.66 7.03 71.16
N SER A 285 -3.22 5.94 70.50
CA SER A 285 -2.11 5.09 70.96
C SER A 285 -0.79 5.31 70.21
N LEU A 286 -0.75 6.26 69.28
CA LEU A 286 0.45 6.68 68.54
C LEU A 286 1.03 7.97 69.13
N ALA A 287 1.11 8.08 70.46
CA ALA A 287 1.83 9.18 71.10
C ALA A 287 3.31 9.12 70.66
N GLU A 288 3.69 10.01 69.74
CA GLU A 288 5.01 10.10 69.16
C GLU A 288 6.03 10.50 70.23
N GLY A 289 6.91 9.58 70.61
CA GLY A 289 8.12 9.94 71.36
C GLY A 289 9.19 10.38 70.37
N VAL A 290 9.60 11.64 70.43
CA VAL A 290 10.77 12.13 69.69
C VAL A 290 12.02 11.75 70.47
N CYS A 291 12.96 11.05 69.83
CA CYS A 291 14.25 10.78 70.46
C CYS A 291 15.03 12.09 70.60
N GLY A 292 15.26 12.55 71.83
CA GLY A 292 15.96 13.82 72.10
C GLY A 292 17.43 13.87 71.62
N ILE A 293 18.01 12.74 71.21
CA ILE A 293 19.40 12.65 70.74
C ILE A 293 19.50 12.79 69.22
N CYS A 294 18.57 12.21 68.46
CA CYS A 294 18.63 12.19 67.00
C CYS A 294 17.46 12.88 66.30
N ASN A 295 16.49 13.41 67.04
CA ASN A 295 15.32 14.15 66.55
C ASN A 295 14.47 13.41 65.48
N ILE A 296 14.56 12.08 65.45
CA ILE A 296 13.74 11.21 64.60
C ILE A 296 12.52 10.73 65.40
N ARG A 297 11.35 10.75 64.74
CA ARG A 297 10.09 10.22 65.29
C ARG A 297 10.09 8.69 65.17
N CYS A 298 10.05 7.99 66.30
CA CYS A 298 10.02 6.53 66.31
C CYS A 298 8.71 6.02 66.92
N TYR A 299 7.97 5.21 66.16
CA TYR A 299 6.77 4.53 66.64
C TYR A 299 7.16 3.32 67.48
N LYS A 300 6.79 3.30 68.77
CA LYS A 300 6.99 2.15 69.67
C LYS A 300 6.13 0.96 69.22
N ARG A 301 6.57 0.18 68.23
CA ARG A 301 6.09 -1.20 68.03
C ARG A 301 7.02 -2.12 68.80
N GLY A 302 6.50 -2.68 69.89
CA GLY A 302 7.23 -3.58 70.79
C GLY A 302 7.89 -4.73 70.04
N LEU A 303 9.22 -4.78 70.12
CA LEU A 303 10.06 -5.89 69.69
C LEU A 303 9.69 -7.16 70.49
N ARG A 304 8.77 -7.97 69.99
CA ARG A 304 8.66 -9.37 70.45
C ARG A 304 9.70 -10.20 69.70
N ARG A 305 10.74 -10.63 70.42
CA ARG A 305 11.77 -11.55 69.92
C ARG A 305 11.12 -12.89 69.55
N VAL A 306 11.40 -13.39 68.34
CA VAL A 306 11.05 -14.74 67.91
C VAL A 306 12.18 -15.69 68.33
N PRO A 307 11.93 -16.71 69.18
CA PRO A 307 12.95 -17.69 69.52
C PRO A 307 13.13 -18.68 68.35
N LEU A 308 14.31 -18.67 67.73
CA LEU A 308 14.72 -19.68 66.75
C LEU A 308 15.19 -20.94 67.48
N LYS A 309 14.45 -22.06 67.34
CA LYS A 309 14.93 -23.39 67.75
C LYS A 309 15.95 -23.88 66.71
N LYS A 310 17.14 -24.26 67.18
CA LYS A 310 18.15 -25.01 66.41
C LYS A 310 17.73 -26.47 66.39
N ASN A 311 17.53 -27.04 65.20
CA ASN A 311 17.43 -28.49 65.04
C ASN A 311 18.87 -29.03 64.91
N SER A 312 19.26 -29.90 65.84
CA SER A 312 20.42 -30.78 65.74
C SER A 312 20.15 -31.85 64.68
N ILE A 313 21.10 -32.03 63.78
CA ILE A 313 21.17 -33.14 62.84
C ILE A 313 22.09 -34.17 63.50
N ASP A 314 21.54 -35.35 63.80
CA ASP A 314 22.31 -36.59 63.93
C ASP A 314 21.92 -37.49 62.74
#